data_AF-A0A0Q8RH26-F1
#
_entry.id   AF-A0A0Q8RH26-F1
#
_cell.length_a   1.000
_cell.length_b   1.000
_cell.length_c   1.000
_cell.angle_alpha   90.00
_cell.angle_beta   90.00
_cell.angle_gamma   90.00
#
_symmetry.space_group_name_H-M   'P 1'
#
loop_
_entity.id
_entity.type
_entity.pdbx_description
1 polymer ?
#
loop_
_entity_poly.entity_id
_entity_poly.type
_entity_poly.pdbx_seq_one_letter_code
_entity_poly.pdbx_strand_id
1 'polypeptide(L)'
;MAVETRGFGFLPLTRQPKILFERHVFYRLTSGAHGNNGDISSSKSGGYLGGAAEYGRLEAAAKLNQEAAIGSASWGLGQIMGYHAKRLKYASAMDMAQAFGKSEDEQIFAMGNFIASESALTKALVTGNWRKVAFYYNGSNYAKNEYDAKLEFHYEKFKQQGCPDVEVREAQALLTYLKYNPKGIDGFWGDNSKKALASFLVNEGMPAAAAPDAIILAALRKKAGF
;
A
#
# COMPACT_ATOMS: atom_id res chain seq x y z
N MET A 1 -7.52 3.18 2.13
CA MET A 1 -6.99 2.35 1.02
C MET A 1 -6.90 3.11 -0.31
N ALA A 2 -7.89 3.92 -0.70
CA ALA A 2 -7.85 4.66 -1.97
C ALA A 2 -6.84 5.83 -2.01
N VAL A 3 -6.48 6.40 -0.85
CA VAL A 3 -5.63 7.59 -0.75
C VAL A 3 -4.13 7.28 -0.82
N GLU A 4 -3.68 6.18 -0.20
CA GLU A 4 -2.24 5.92 0.00
C GLU A 4 -1.55 5.21 -1.18
N THR A 5 -2.12 4.13 -1.70
CA THR A 5 -1.45 3.25 -2.69
C THR A 5 -2.26 3.03 -3.96
N ARG A 6 -3.32 3.84 -4.17
CA ARG A 6 -4.36 3.62 -5.19
C ARG A 6 -5.03 2.26 -5.06
N GLY A 7 -5.21 1.80 -3.81
CA GLY A 7 -5.95 0.59 -3.50
C GLY A 7 -5.21 -0.72 -3.71
N PHE A 8 -3.89 -0.74 -3.86
CA PHE A 8 -3.13 -1.99 -3.98
C PHE A 8 -1.79 -1.94 -3.24
N GLY A 9 -1.59 -2.85 -2.29
CA GLY A 9 -0.42 -2.90 -1.41
C GLY A 9 0.83 -3.49 -2.04
N PHE A 10 0.75 -4.09 -3.23
CA PHE A 10 1.85 -4.82 -3.86
C PHE A 10 2.29 -4.21 -5.20
N LEU A 11 3.56 -4.41 -5.55
CA LEU A 11 4.10 -4.10 -6.87
C LEU A 11 3.63 -5.17 -7.88
N PRO A 12 3.05 -4.80 -9.03
CA PRO A 12 2.53 -5.76 -10.01
C PRO A 12 3.55 -6.78 -10.53
N LEU A 13 4.81 -6.36 -10.71
CA LEU A 13 5.82 -7.21 -11.34
C LEU A 13 6.53 -8.12 -10.35
N THR A 14 6.93 -7.59 -9.19
CA THR A 14 7.71 -8.33 -8.20
C THR A 14 6.86 -8.98 -7.12
N ARG A 15 5.57 -8.59 -6.99
CA ARG A 15 4.66 -8.95 -5.89
C ARG A 15 5.19 -8.62 -4.50
N GLN A 16 6.21 -7.78 -4.42
CA GLN A 16 6.70 -7.26 -3.15
C GLN A 16 5.76 -6.16 -2.65
N PRO A 17 5.65 -5.95 -1.32
CA PRO A 17 4.93 -4.80 -0.78
C PRO A 17 5.42 -3.50 -1.41
N LYS A 18 4.53 -2.57 -1.69
CA LYS A 18 4.92 -1.22 -2.07
C LYS A 18 5.63 -0.57 -0.89
N ILE A 19 6.74 0.11 -1.17
CA ILE A 19 7.48 0.86 -0.17
C ILE A 19 7.74 2.28 -0.63
N LEU A 20 8.01 3.15 0.34
CA LEU A 20 8.70 4.42 0.14
C LEU A 20 9.82 4.50 1.17
N PHE A 21 11.07 4.64 0.72
CA PHE A 21 12.22 4.72 1.60
C PHE A 21 12.52 6.18 1.97
N GLU A 22 12.52 6.46 3.28
CA GLU A 22 12.73 7.80 3.82
C GLU A 22 14.17 8.00 4.31
N ARG A 23 15.05 8.52 3.43
CA ARG A 23 16.48 8.80 3.75
C ARG A 23 16.69 9.64 5.02
N HIS A 24 15.71 10.48 5.36
CA HIS A 24 15.75 11.33 6.55
C HIS A 24 15.34 10.61 7.83
N VAL A 25 14.51 9.59 7.71
CA VAL A 25 14.24 8.67 8.82
C VAL A 25 15.46 7.78 9.04
N PHE A 26 16.12 7.31 7.98
CA PHE A 26 17.35 6.51 8.11
C PHE A 26 18.46 7.28 8.79
N TYR A 27 18.69 8.53 8.37
CA TYR A 27 19.62 9.43 9.04
C TYR A 27 19.28 9.58 10.54
N ARG A 28 18.00 9.77 10.89
CA ARG A 28 17.56 9.91 12.29
C ARG A 28 17.77 8.63 13.10
N LEU A 29 17.37 7.46 12.57
CA LEU A 29 17.46 6.17 13.26
C LEU A 29 18.91 5.71 13.47
N THR A 30 19.83 6.17 12.63
CA THR A 30 21.27 5.92 12.76
C THR A 30 22.02 7.04 13.47
N SER A 31 21.31 8.05 14.00
CA SER A 31 21.90 9.25 14.62
C SER A 31 22.95 9.93 13.72
N GLY A 32 22.76 9.86 12.41
CA GLY A 32 23.65 10.44 11.41
C GLY A 32 24.96 9.69 11.18
N ALA A 33 25.11 8.46 11.69
CA ALA A 33 26.36 7.67 11.60
C ALA A 33 26.91 7.47 10.18
N HIS A 34 26.04 7.55 9.17
CA HIS A 34 26.40 7.37 7.76
C HIS A 34 26.49 8.69 6.96
N GLY A 35 26.50 9.84 7.66
CA GLY A 35 26.62 11.15 7.05
C GLY A 35 25.47 11.51 6.11
N ASN A 36 25.69 12.51 5.26
CA ASN A 36 24.77 12.88 4.19
C ASN A 36 25.35 12.41 2.85
N ASN A 37 24.74 11.40 2.24
CA ASN A 37 25.14 10.86 0.94
C ASN A 37 24.06 11.07 -0.13
N GLY A 38 23.03 11.87 0.19
CA GLY A 38 21.97 12.26 -0.73
C GLY A 38 20.93 11.16 -0.98
N ASP A 39 21.34 9.96 -1.33
CA ASP A 39 20.40 8.91 -1.75
C ASP A 39 19.80 8.14 -0.58
N ILE A 40 20.66 7.59 0.30
CA ILE A 40 20.24 6.68 1.37
C ILE A 40 20.22 7.32 2.77
N SER A 41 20.99 8.39 2.98
CA SER A 41 21.10 9.10 4.26
C SER A 41 21.19 10.61 4.04
N SER A 42 20.26 11.36 4.60
CA SER A 42 20.26 12.83 4.56
C SER A 42 19.35 13.39 5.65
N SER A 43 19.69 14.52 6.28
CA SER A 43 18.78 15.16 7.25
C SER A 43 17.51 15.75 6.61
N LYS A 44 17.46 15.85 5.27
CA LYS A 44 16.32 16.36 4.50
C LYS A 44 15.55 15.23 3.82
N SER A 45 14.22 15.32 3.82
CA SER A 45 13.35 14.39 3.07
C SER A 45 13.56 14.50 1.54
N GLY A 46 13.02 13.55 0.78
CA GLY A 46 13.16 13.50 -0.68
C GLY A 46 14.10 12.38 -1.18
N GLY A 47 14.50 12.51 -2.44
CA GLY A 47 15.30 11.48 -3.13
C GLY A 47 14.48 10.27 -3.58
N TYR A 48 13.16 10.40 -3.63
CA TYR A 48 12.26 9.32 -4.01
C TYR A 48 12.40 8.97 -5.49
N LEU A 49 12.58 7.69 -5.79
CA LEU A 49 12.54 7.11 -7.13
C LEU A 49 11.15 6.53 -7.43
N GLY A 50 10.48 6.02 -6.40
CA GLY A 50 9.15 5.44 -6.48
C GLY A 50 9.12 4.03 -7.09
N GLY A 51 8.01 3.33 -6.83
CA GLY A 51 7.79 1.98 -7.36
C GLY A 51 8.86 0.98 -6.92
N ALA A 52 9.26 0.09 -7.84
CA ALA A 52 10.26 -0.94 -7.54
C ALA A 52 11.66 -0.39 -7.27
N ALA A 53 11.99 0.81 -7.76
CA ALA A 53 13.31 1.41 -7.59
C ALA A 53 13.63 1.77 -6.13
N GLU A 54 12.62 1.93 -5.28
CA GLU A 54 12.81 2.14 -3.84
C GLU A 54 13.49 0.97 -3.15
N TYR A 55 13.33 -0.27 -3.65
CA TYR A 55 14.01 -1.44 -3.09
C TYR A 55 15.52 -1.35 -3.24
N GLY A 56 16.04 -0.77 -4.32
CA GLY A 56 17.48 -0.56 -4.49
C GLY A 56 18.06 0.37 -3.42
N ARG A 57 17.32 1.43 -3.07
CA ARG A 57 17.70 2.37 -1.98
C ARG A 57 17.64 1.68 -0.61
N LEU A 58 16.59 0.92 -0.36
CA LEU A 58 16.42 0.15 0.86
C LEU A 58 17.56 -0.88 1.04
N GLU A 59 17.89 -1.63 0.00
CA GLU A 59 18.97 -2.62 0.00
C GLU A 59 20.34 -1.98 0.24
N ALA A 60 20.60 -0.82 -0.40
CA ALA A 60 21.83 -0.06 -0.17
C ALA A 60 21.93 0.44 1.29
N ALA A 61 20.85 0.93 1.87
CA ALA A 61 20.80 1.33 3.28
C ALA A 61 20.94 0.12 4.23
N ALA A 62 20.34 -1.02 3.89
CA ALA A 62 20.37 -2.23 4.72
C ALA A 62 21.77 -2.83 4.85
N LYS A 63 22.65 -2.61 3.87
CA LYS A 63 24.08 -2.95 3.95
C LYS A 63 24.83 -2.17 5.04
N LEU A 64 24.33 -1.00 5.42
CA LEU A 64 24.92 -0.16 6.46
C LEU A 64 24.29 -0.43 7.83
N ASN A 65 22.96 -0.50 7.88
CA ASN A 65 22.20 -0.83 9.08
C ASN A 65 20.82 -1.38 8.69
N GLN A 66 20.64 -2.70 8.80
CA GLN A 66 19.44 -3.39 8.33
C GLN A 66 18.17 -2.95 9.06
N GLU A 67 18.18 -2.94 10.39
CA GLU A 67 17.00 -2.57 11.19
C GLU A 67 16.60 -1.11 10.96
N ALA A 68 17.57 -0.19 10.92
CA ALA A 68 17.29 1.20 10.61
C ALA A 68 16.79 1.37 9.18
N ALA A 69 17.33 0.64 8.20
CA ALA A 69 16.90 0.73 6.80
C ALA A 69 15.43 0.31 6.63
N ILE A 70 15.07 -0.86 7.14
CA ILE A 70 13.69 -1.38 7.07
C ILE A 70 12.75 -0.52 7.91
N GLY A 71 13.23 -0.08 9.09
CA GLY A 71 12.54 0.87 9.95
C GLY A 71 12.25 2.22 9.28
N SER A 72 13.03 2.59 8.27
CA SER A 72 12.93 3.87 7.55
C SER A 72 12.07 3.82 6.30
N ALA A 73 11.52 2.67 5.94
CA ALA A 73 10.55 2.57 4.86
C ALA A 73 9.11 2.57 5.39
N SER A 74 8.18 3.16 4.64
CA SER A 74 6.75 2.87 4.77
C SER A 74 6.42 1.61 3.97
N TRP A 75 5.48 0.80 4.45
CA TRP A 75 5.19 -0.52 3.88
C TRP A 75 3.72 -0.70 3.53
N GLY A 76 3.47 -1.34 2.38
CA GLY A 76 2.18 -1.89 1.98
C GLY A 76 1.07 -0.86 1.77
N LEU A 77 -0.16 -1.37 1.73
CA LEU A 77 -1.40 -0.67 1.42
C LEU A 77 -1.62 0.59 2.27
N GLY A 78 -1.27 0.51 3.56
CA GLY A 78 -1.42 1.58 4.54
C GLY A 78 -0.21 2.49 4.71
N GLN A 79 0.90 2.21 4.01
CA GLN A 79 2.16 2.95 4.12
C GLN A 79 2.61 3.14 5.58
N ILE A 80 2.49 2.08 6.40
CA ILE A 80 2.91 2.12 7.81
C ILE A 80 4.43 2.12 7.89
N MET A 81 5.00 3.07 8.64
CA MET A 81 6.45 3.16 8.82
C MET A 81 7.02 1.98 9.61
N GLY A 82 8.13 1.42 9.13
CA GLY A 82 8.84 0.30 9.74
C GLY A 82 9.21 0.50 11.22
N TYR A 83 9.57 1.73 11.60
CA TYR A 83 9.92 2.05 12.98
C TYR A 83 8.74 1.91 13.96
N HIS A 84 7.50 1.75 13.48
CA HIS A 84 6.35 1.41 14.32
C HIS A 84 6.26 -0.07 14.70
N ALA A 85 7.11 -0.96 14.15
CA ALA A 85 7.02 -2.40 14.37
C ALA A 85 6.82 -2.81 15.84
N LYS A 86 7.68 -2.34 16.75
CA LYS A 86 7.56 -2.64 18.19
C LYS A 86 6.26 -2.13 18.81
N ARG A 87 5.84 -0.91 18.44
CA ARG A 87 4.56 -0.32 18.87
C ARG A 87 3.38 -1.17 18.39
N LEU A 88 3.49 -1.77 17.21
CA LEU A 88 2.49 -2.65 16.61
C LEU A 88 2.68 -4.13 16.98
N LYS A 89 3.51 -4.42 18.00
CA LYS A 89 3.75 -5.76 18.56
C LYS A 89 4.47 -6.74 17.63
N TYR A 90 5.18 -6.24 16.62
CA TYR A 90 6.16 -7.02 15.87
C TYR A 90 7.51 -7.02 16.62
N ALA A 91 8.28 -8.10 16.50
CA ALA A 91 9.57 -8.21 17.16
C ALA A 91 10.63 -7.27 16.56
N SER A 92 10.59 -7.03 15.25
CA SER A 92 11.48 -6.13 14.52
C SER A 92 10.78 -5.48 13.31
N ALA A 93 11.42 -4.47 12.71
CA ALA A 93 10.97 -3.90 11.44
C ALA A 93 10.97 -4.97 10.32
N MET A 94 11.92 -5.91 10.35
CA MET A 94 11.97 -7.03 9.42
C MET A 94 10.75 -7.94 9.56
N ASP A 95 10.35 -8.31 10.77
CA ASP A 95 9.19 -9.16 10.99
C ASP A 95 7.89 -8.50 10.47
N MET A 96 7.76 -7.19 10.65
CA MET A 96 6.65 -6.42 10.09
C MET A 96 6.68 -6.45 8.56
N ALA A 97 7.83 -6.20 7.94
CA ALA A 97 7.98 -6.23 6.48
C ALA A 97 7.66 -7.61 5.89
N GLN A 98 8.11 -8.68 6.55
CA GLN A 98 7.81 -10.06 6.16
C GLN A 98 6.32 -10.39 6.30
N ALA A 99 5.66 -9.97 7.39
CA ALA A 99 4.22 -10.12 7.54
C ALA A 99 3.46 -9.41 6.43
N PHE A 100 3.83 -8.16 6.12
CA PHE A 100 3.21 -7.39 5.03
C PHE A 100 3.43 -8.02 3.65
N GLY A 101 4.53 -8.76 3.48
CA GLY A 101 4.82 -9.54 2.28
C GLY A 101 3.87 -10.71 2.04
N LYS A 102 3.15 -11.19 3.06
CA LYS A 102 2.28 -12.37 2.94
C LYS A 102 0.92 -12.05 2.32
N SER A 103 0.28 -10.94 2.72
CA SER A 103 -1.07 -10.59 2.24
C SER A 103 -1.42 -9.12 2.50
N GLU A 104 -2.47 -8.62 1.82
CA GLU A 104 -3.07 -7.33 2.18
C GLU A 104 -3.76 -7.40 3.56
N ASP A 105 -4.22 -8.57 3.99
CA ASP A 105 -4.84 -8.75 5.32
C ASP A 105 -3.88 -8.37 6.44
N GLU A 106 -2.63 -8.84 6.39
CA GLU A 106 -1.58 -8.47 7.35
C GLU A 106 -1.33 -6.95 7.35
N GLN A 107 -1.37 -6.33 6.17
CA GLN A 107 -1.22 -4.88 6.04
C GLN A 107 -2.42 -4.13 6.64
N ILE A 108 -3.65 -4.61 6.42
CA ILE A 108 -4.89 -4.04 6.97
C ILE A 108 -4.94 -4.21 8.49
N PHE A 109 -4.58 -5.38 9.01
CA PHE A 109 -4.49 -5.61 10.45
C PHE A 109 -3.51 -4.65 11.11
N ALA A 110 -2.35 -4.42 10.50
CA ALA A 110 -1.39 -3.45 11.00
C ALA A 110 -1.91 -2.01 10.97
N MET A 111 -2.66 -1.62 9.92
CA MET A 111 -3.34 -0.31 9.88
C MET A 111 -4.33 -0.16 11.04
N GLY A 112 -5.16 -1.19 11.29
CA GLY A 112 -6.09 -1.22 12.42
C GLY A 112 -5.38 -1.10 13.76
N ASN A 113 -4.30 -1.86 13.96
CA ASN A 113 -3.47 -1.79 15.16
C ASN A 113 -2.83 -0.42 15.34
N PHE A 114 -2.38 0.23 14.26
CA PHE A 114 -1.82 1.57 14.30
C PHE A 114 -2.87 2.60 14.75
N ILE A 115 -4.05 2.58 14.13
CA ILE A 115 -5.18 3.44 14.51
C ILE A 115 -5.54 3.23 15.99
N ALA A 116 -5.71 1.96 16.41
CA ALA A 116 -6.08 1.60 17.77
C ALA A 116 -5.00 1.95 18.80
N SER A 117 -3.73 1.97 18.40
CA SER A 117 -2.62 2.35 19.28
C SER A 117 -2.58 3.84 19.59
N GLU A 118 -3.34 4.69 18.88
CA GLU A 118 -3.34 6.14 19.05
C GLU A 118 -4.76 6.64 19.36
N SER A 119 -5.05 6.85 20.64
CA SER A 119 -6.41 7.13 21.12
C SER A 119 -7.03 8.38 20.48
N ALA A 120 -6.21 9.41 20.20
CA ALA A 120 -6.64 10.62 19.52
C ALA A 120 -7.02 10.37 18.05
N LEU A 121 -6.29 9.50 17.35
CA LEU A 121 -6.61 9.07 15.99
C LEU A 121 -7.88 8.23 15.96
N THR A 122 -8.01 7.27 16.88
CA THR A 122 -9.22 6.46 17.02
C THR A 122 -10.45 7.34 17.24
N LYS A 123 -10.37 8.28 18.21
CA LYS A 123 -11.46 9.22 18.48
C LYS A 123 -11.79 10.07 17.26
N ALA A 124 -10.77 10.61 16.57
CA ALA A 124 -10.97 11.41 15.38
C ALA A 124 -11.71 10.63 14.29
N LEU A 125 -11.33 9.36 14.05
CA LEU A 125 -11.95 8.49 13.06
C LEU A 125 -13.43 8.21 13.40
N VAL A 126 -13.72 7.85 14.66
CA VAL A 126 -15.10 7.60 15.13
C VAL A 126 -15.97 8.85 15.00
N THR A 127 -15.42 10.04 15.26
CA THR A 127 -16.16 11.31 15.16
C THR A 127 -16.21 11.88 13.74
N GLY A 128 -15.62 11.21 12.74
CA GLY A 128 -15.54 11.72 11.36
C GLY A 128 -14.70 13.00 11.22
N ASN A 129 -13.71 13.23 12.08
CA ASN A 129 -12.85 14.41 12.01
C ASN A 129 -11.66 14.16 11.06
N TRP A 130 -11.89 14.29 9.75
CA TRP A 130 -10.91 13.96 8.71
C TRP A 130 -9.61 14.74 8.82
N ARG A 131 -9.67 16.00 9.26
CA ARG A 131 -8.48 16.82 9.52
C ARG A 131 -7.58 16.20 10.59
N LYS A 132 -8.17 15.78 11.72
CA LYS A 132 -7.44 15.11 12.79
C LYS A 132 -6.98 13.72 12.40
N VAL A 133 -7.80 12.95 11.66
CA VAL A 133 -7.39 11.65 11.12
C VAL A 133 -6.14 11.81 10.25
N ALA A 134 -6.18 12.74 9.30
CA ALA A 134 -5.06 13.01 8.41
C ALA A 134 -3.81 13.46 9.18
N PHE A 135 -3.96 14.32 10.18
CA PHE A 135 -2.85 14.78 11.02
C PHE A 135 -2.19 13.66 11.82
N TYR A 136 -2.97 12.83 12.53
CA TYR A 136 -2.39 11.77 13.36
C TYR A 136 -1.85 10.60 12.55
N TYR A 137 -2.44 10.33 11.37
CA TYR A 137 -2.00 9.24 10.51
C TYR A 137 -0.79 9.63 9.64
N ASN A 138 -0.84 10.80 8.98
CA ASN A 138 0.16 11.23 7.99
C ASN A 138 1.17 12.26 8.53
N GLY A 139 0.93 12.79 9.72
CA GLY A 139 1.76 13.80 10.37
C GLY A 139 1.37 15.25 10.01
N SER A 140 2.14 16.21 10.56
CA SER A 140 1.82 17.65 10.50
C SER A 140 1.77 18.24 9.09
N ASN A 141 2.40 17.60 8.12
CA ASN A 141 2.42 18.03 6.72
C ASN A 141 1.24 17.49 5.88
N TYR A 142 0.26 16.83 6.49
CA TYR A 142 -0.83 16.15 5.77
C TYR A 142 -1.56 17.06 4.76
N ALA A 143 -1.72 18.35 5.10
CA ALA A 143 -2.47 19.30 4.27
C ALA A 143 -1.81 19.56 2.90
N LYS A 144 -0.48 19.38 2.78
CA LYS A 144 0.24 19.54 1.50
C LYS A 144 -0.24 18.57 0.42
N ASN A 145 -0.74 17.41 0.83
CA ASN A 145 -1.25 16.36 -0.05
C ASN A 145 -2.76 16.21 0.03
N GLU A 146 -3.46 17.14 0.70
CA GLU A 146 -4.93 17.15 0.85
C GLU A 146 -5.49 15.84 1.40
N TYR A 147 -4.76 15.20 2.33
CA TYR A 147 -5.16 13.90 2.89
C TYR A 147 -6.54 13.95 3.54
N ASP A 148 -6.85 15.05 4.23
CA ASP A 148 -8.14 15.29 4.87
C ASP A 148 -9.28 15.34 3.85
N ALA A 149 -9.16 16.16 2.80
CA ALA A 149 -10.18 16.27 1.76
C ALA A 149 -10.38 14.95 1.00
N LYS A 150 -9.29 14.22 0.73
CA LYS A 150 -9.37 12.89 0.08
C LYS A 150 -10.06 11.86 0.95
N LEU A 151 -9.77 11.83 2.25
CA LEU A 151 -10.44 10.93 3.20
C LEU A 151 -11.93 11.20 3.27
N GLU A 152 -12.32 12.47 3.40
CA GLU A 152 -13.73 12.89 3.41
C GLU A 152 -14.45 12.50 2.11
N PHE A 153 -13.85 12.82 0.97
CA PHE A 153 -14.39 12.48 -0.34
C PHE A 153 -14.64 10.97 -0.50
N HIS A 154 -13.67 10.14 -0.10
CA HIS A 154 -13.82 8.69 -0.20
C HIS A 154 -14.82 8.12 0.79
N TYR A 155 -14.91 8.70 1.99
CA TYR A 155 -15.94 8.32 2.97
C TYR A 155 -17.34 8.55 2.41
N GLU A 156 -17.62 9.76 1.90
CA GLU A 156 -18.93 10.08 1.32
C GLU A 156 -19.22 9.25 0.07
N LYS A 157 -18.21 9.01 -0.78
CA LYS A 157 -18.34 8.13 -1.94
C LYS A 157 -18.80 6.72 -1.52
N PHE A 158 -18.15 6.11 -0.53
CA PHE A 158 -18.49 4.74 -0.10
C PHE A 158 -19.80 4.68 0.67
N LYS A 159 -20.18 5.75 1.38
CA LYS A 159 -21.49 5.86 2.00
C LYS A 159 -22.63 5.87 0.97
N GLN A 160 -22.41 6.48 -0.20
CA GLN A 160 -23.40 6.55 -1.28
C GLN A 160 -23.40 5.32 -2.19
N GLN A 161 -22.22 4.82 -2.57
CA GLN A 161 -22.06 3.78 -3.58
C GLN A 161 -21.93 2.36 -2.99
N GLY A 162 -21.84 2.24 -1.66
CA GLY A 162 -21.49 1.01 -1.00
C GLY A 162 -19.97 0.78 -0.94
N CYS A 163 -19.60 -0.30 -0.27
CA CYS A 163 -18.20 -0.70 -0.14
C CYS A 163 -17.68 -1.34 -1.44
N PRO A 164 -16.38 -1.21 -1.73
CA PRO A 164 -15.70 -1.98 -2.77
C PRO A 164 -15.98 -3.49 -2.66
N ASP A 165 -16.24 -4.14 -3.79
CA ASP A 165 -16.43 -5.59 -3.85
C ASP A 165 -15.07 -6.31 -3.83
N VAL A 166 -14.93 -7.31 -2.97
CA VAL A 166 -13.67 -8.03 -2.75
C VAL A 166 -13.31 -8.97 -3.90
N GLU A 167 -14.29 -9.61 -4.54
CA GLU A 167 -14.07 -10.47 -5.71
C GLU A 167 -13.69 -9.63 -6.93
N VAL A 168 -14.29 -8.44 -7.07
CA VAL A 168 -13.88 -7.46 -8.07
C VAL A 168 -12.45 -6.99 -7.85
N ARG A 169 -12.07 -6.66 -6.60
CA ARG A 169 -10.68 -6.28 -6.28
C ARG A 169 -9.71 -7.39 -6.64
N GLU A 170 -10.06 -8.63 -6.30
CA GLU A 170 -9.24 -9.79 -6.62
C GLU A 170 -9.07 -9.95 -8.14
N ALA A 171 -10.17 -9.91 -8.92
CA ALA A 171 -10.10 -10.00 -10.37
C ALA A 171 -9.21 -8.89 -10.97
N GLN A 172 -9.35 -7.65 -10.50
CA GLN A 172 -8.51 -6.52 -10.92
C GLN A 172 -7.02 -6.75 -10.58
N ALA A 173 -6.72 -7.31 -9.40
CA ALA A 173 -5.36 -7.62 -8.99
C ALA A 173 -4.74 -8.74 -9.84
N LEU A 174 -5.49 -9.83 -10.07
CA LEU A 174 -5.05 -10.94 -10.91
C LEU A 174 -4.81 -10.51 -12.36
N LEU A 175 -5.73 -9.73 -12.94
CA LEU A 175 -5.56 -9.13 -14.27
C LEU A 175 -4.28 -8.29 -14.33
N THR A 176 -4.04 -7.45 -13.32
CA THR A 176 -2.84 -6.62 -13.22
C THR A 176 -1.56 -7.47 -13.18
N TYR A 177 -1.53 -8.55 -12.40
CA TYR A 177 -0.40 -9.49 -12.38
C TYR A 177 -0.18 -10.20 -13.71
N LEU A 178 -1.25 -10.47 -14.43
CA LEU A 178 -1.23 -11.06 -15.78
C LEU A 178 -0.96 -10.02 -16.88
N LYS A 179 -0.65 -8.77 -16.52
CA LYS A 179 -0.36 -7.64 -17.43
C LYS A 179 -1.56 -7.17 -18.26
N TYR A 180 -2.78 -7.54 -17.88
CA TYR A 180 -4.01 -6.89 -18.36
C TYR A 180 -4.33 -5.72 -17.45
N ASN A 181 -4.51 -4.51 -17.99
CA ASN A 181 -4.56 -3.29 -17.19
C ASN A 181 -6.01 -2.83 -16.89
N PRO A 182 -6.56 -3.09 -15.69
CA PRO A 182 -7.88 -2.59 -15.30
C PRO A 182 -7.89 -1.08 -14.93
N LYS A 183 -6.75 -0.39 -15.02
CA LYS A 183 -6.53 1.00 -14.58
C LYS A 183 -6.77 1.26 -13.09
N GLY A 184 -6.63 0.25 -12.25
CA GLY A 184 -6.74 0.38 -10.80
C GLY A 184 -7.27 -0.89 -10.16
N ILE A 185 -7.14 -0.97 -8.83
CA ILE A 185 -7.70 -2.03 -8.00
C ILE A 185 -8.56 -1.34 -6.95
N ASP A 186 -9.79 -1.03 -7.34
CA ASP A 186 -10.72 -0.16 -6.60
C ASP A 186 -11.97 -0.89 -6.12
N GLY A 187 -12.21 -2.13 -6.58
CA GLY A 187 -13.38 -2.92 -6.24
C GLY A 187 -14.67 -2.50 -6.93
N PHE A 188 -14.58 -1.68 -7.98
CA PHE A 188 -15.74 -1.27 -8.78
C PHE A 188 -15.60 -1.81 -10.22
N TRP A 189 -16.62 -2.53 -10.68
CA TRP A 189 -16.58 -3.19 -12.00
C TRP A 189 -16.88 -2.22 -13.15
N GLY A 190 -15.91 -1.37 -13.48
CA GLY A 190 -15.99 -0.36 -14.53
C GLY A 190 -15.45 -0.81 -15.91
N ASP A 191 -15.54 0.08 -16.90
CA ASP A 191 -15.20 -0.24 -18.30
C ASP A 191 -13.75 -0.64 -18.53
N ASN A 192 -12.81 -0.12 -17.74
CA ASN A 192 -11.41 -0.56 -17.84
C ASN A 192 -11.24 -2.01 -17.36
N SER A 193 -11.97 -2.42 -16.32
CA SER A 193 -11.97 -3.80 -15.82
C SER A 193 -12.60 -4.75 -16.84
N LYS A 194 -13.72 -4.34 -17.46
CA LYS A 194 -14.35 -5.09 -18.57
C LYS A 194 -13.41 -5.29 -19.75
N LYS A 195 -12.69 -4.23 -20.17
CA LYS A 195 -11.70 -4.31 -21.27
C LYS A 195 -10.56 -5.26 -20.93
N ALA A 196 -10.01 -5.16 -19.72
CA ALA A 196 -8.94 -6.04 -19.27
C ALA A 196 -9.40 -7.51 -19.22
N LEU A 197 -10.60 -7.78 -18.69
CA LEU A 197 -11.18 -9.12 -18.67
C LEU A 197 -11.41 -9.66 -20.08
N ALA A 198 -12.00 -8.87 -20.97
CA ALA A 198 -12.25 -9.29 -22.35
C ALA A 198 -10.96 -9.70 -23.06
N SER A 199 -9.87 -8.94 -22.88
CA SER A 199 -8.56 -9.31 -23.42
C SER A 199 -8.01 -10.61 -22.84
N PHE A 200 -8.20 -10.86 -21.54
CA PHE A 200 -7.82 -12.12 -20.90
C PHE A 200 -8.61 -13.30 -21.47
N LEU A 201 -9.94 -13.20 -21.54
CA LEU A 201 -10.81 -14.27 -22.01
C LEU A 201 -10.51 -14.65 -23.47
N VAL A 202 -10.29 -13.65 -24.34
CA VAL A 202 -9.89 -13.89 -25.74
C VAL A 202 -8.55 -14.63 -25.81
N ASN A 203 -7.56 -14.22 -25.00
CA ASN A 203 -6.24 -14.86 -24.99
C ASN A 203 -6.28 -16.32 -24.48
N GLU A 204 -7.17 -16.62 -23.53
CA GLU A 204 -7.34 -17.96 -22.99
C GLU A 204 -8.37 -18.81 -23.75
N GLY A 205 -8.98 -18.29 -24.83
CA GLY A 205 -10.00 -19.01 -25.61
C GLY A 205 -11.29 -19.27 -24.83
N MET A 206 -11.59 -18.45 -23.83
CA MET A 206 -12.78 -18.58 -22.98
C MET A 206 -13.99 -17.82 -23.57
N PRO A 207 -15.24 -18.23 -23.27
CA PRO A 207 -16.42 -17.48 -23.67
C PRO A 207 -16.38 -16.03 -23.15
N ALA A 208 -16.92 -15.10 -23.95
CA ALA A 208 -17.05 -13.72 -23.53
C ALA A 208 -17.97 -13.58 -22.31
N ALA A 209 -17.57 -12.75 -21.35
CA ALA A 209 -18.34 -12.48 -20.15
C ALA A 209 -18.27 -10.99 -19.80
N ALA A 210 -19.38 -10.46 -19.25
CA ALA A 210 -19.47 -9.06 -18.85
C ALA A 210 -18.80 -8.76 -17.50
N ALA A 211 -18.68 -9.79 -16.64
CA ALA A 211 -18.10 -9.74 -15.31
C ALA A 211 -17.51 -11.13 -14.96
N PRO A 212 -16.57 -11.22 -14.01
CA PRO A 212 -16.01 -12.49 -13.57
C PRO A 212 -17.05 -13.25 -12.75
N ASP A 213 -17.20 -14.54 -13.04
CA ASP A 213 -17.88 -15.51 -12.17
C ASP A 213 -16.84 -16.40 -11.46
N ALA A 214 -17.31 -17.39 -10.70
CA ALA A 214 -16.43 -18.32 -9.99
C ALA A 214 -15.47 -19.09 -10.92
N ILE A 215 -15.90 -19.41 -12.15
CA ILE A 215 -15.09 -20.14 -13.13
C ILE A 215 -13.97 -19.23 -13.67
N ILE A 216 -14.31 -17.99 -14.01
CA ILE A 216 -13.36 -16.98 -14.49
C ILE A 216 -12.35 -16.62 -13.39
N LEU A 217 -12.80 -16.44 -12.15
CA LEU A 217 -11.89 -16.19 -11.02
C LEU A 217 -10.92 -17.36 -10.81
N ALA A 218 -11.40 -18.60 -10.86
CA ALA A 218 -10.53 -19.77 -10.78
C ALA A 218 -9.50 -19.82 -11.91
N ALA A 219 -9.89 -19.46 -13.14
CA ALA A 219 -8.98 -19.37 -14.28
C ALA A 219 -7.92 -18.27 -14.09
N LEU A 220 -8.32 -17.08 -13.62
CA LEU A 220 -7.42 -15.97 -13.31
C LEU A 220 -6.40 -16.35 -12.23
N ARG A 221 -6.85 -16.96 -11.12
CA ARG A 221 -6.00 -17.45 -10.02
C ARG A 221 -4.95 -18.44 -10.55
N LYS A 222 -5.42 -19.48 -11.24
CA LYS A 222 -4.56 -20.51 -11.83
C LYS A 222 -3.51 -19.91 -12.76
N LYS A 223 -3.89 -18.99 -13.65
CA LYS A 223 -2.96 -18.36 -14.60
C LYS A 223 -1.95 -17.46 -13.90
N ALA A 224 -2.37 -16.79 -12.82
CA ALA A 224 -1.51 -15.94 -12.00
C ALA A 224 -0.67 -16.76 -10.98
N GLY A 225 -0.86 -18.06 -10.86
CA GLY A 225 -0.13 -18.93 -9.93
C GLY A 225 -0.60 -18.82 -8.48
N PHE A 226 -1.91 -18.68 -8.27
CA PHE A 226 -2.60 -18.80 -6.99
C PHE A 226 -3.55 -20.00 -6.98
#